data_AF-A0A819ML42-F1
#
_entry.id   AF-A0A819ML42-F1
#
_cell.length_a   1.000
_cell.length_b   1.000
_cell.length_c   1.000
_cell.angle_alpha   90.00
_cell.angle_beta   90.00
_cell.angle_gamma   90.00
#
_symmetry.space_group_name_H-M   'P 1'
#
loop_
_entity.id
_entity.type
_entity.pdbx_description
1 polymer ?
#
loop_
_entity_poly.entity_id
_entity_poly.type
_entity_poly.pdbx_seq_one_letter_code
_entity_poly.pdbx_strand_id
1 'polypeptide(L)'
;MIEFDVFQKQIDDTLLNFKSNSLSSNYIHSLELIRGMYSNNVFISAFGTNWSPVIREVAHLATIYMQPKRYNLSSCNCATSKKCVETMKLRLESGSPWAVPGMLSGCLPLDSMLESTLECLYDQTCIDKISDALDSSIRYTPLITDHTRFHPINIMKLNNITKQLFIEKWSESVSFEAYFNACHIDKCSYTISKRFNIGYVSSTVIAFYGGLSVGLTLAIPLVFKIVQKCLLNRNTRRVVSINTS
;
A
#
# COMPACT_ATOMS: atom_id res chain seq x y z
N MET A 1 -3.17 -27.00 -25.39
CA MET A 1 -4.34 -26.09 -25.40
C MET A 1 -5.32 -26.68 -24.40
N ILE A 2 -5.68 -25.95 -23.35
CA ILE A 2 -6.61 -26.46 -22.31
C ILE A 2 -8.02 -26.37 -22.90
N GLU A 3 -8.82 -27.42 -22.71
CA GLU A 3 -10.21 -27.46 -23.15
C GLU A 3 -11.05 -26.44 -22.36
N PHE A 4 -11.95 -25.73 -23.04
CA PHE A 4 -12.70 -24.61 -22.45
C PHE A 4 -13.50 -25.02 -21.20
N ASP A 5 -14.07 -26.22 -21.21
CA ASP A 5 -14.85 -26.75 -20.08
C ASP A 5 -13.98 -27.00 -18.84
N VAL A 6 -12.75 -27.46 -19.03
CA VAL A 6 -11.78 -27.65 -17.94
C VAL A 6 -11.37 -26.30 -17.35
N PHE A 7 -11.20 -25.28 -18.21
CA PHE A 7 -10.87 -23.92 -17.78
C PHE A 7 -12.02 -23.27 -16.99
N GLN A 8 -13.27 -23.37 -17.48
CA GLN A 8 -14.45 -22.86 -16.76
C GLN A 8 -14.61 -23.53 -15.40
N LYS A 9 -14.49 -24.86 -15.35
CA LYS A 9 -14.56 -25.60 -14.09
C LYS A 9 -13.50 -25.16 -13.10
N GLN A 10 -12.26 -24.94 -13.55
CA GLN A 10 -11.19 -24.45 -12.69
C GLN A 10 -11.47 -23.04 -12.17
N ILE A 11 -12.08 -22.16 -12.96
CA ILE A 11 -12.49 -20.82 -12.53
C ILE A 11 -13.56 -20.92 -11.45
N ASP A 12 -14.60 -21.71 -11.68
CA ASP A 12 -15.70 -21.88 -10.73
C ASP A 12 -15.23 -22.50 -9.41
N ASP A 13 -14.42 -23.56 -9.48
CA ASP A 13 -13.83 -24.21 -8.31
C ASP A 13 -12.92 -23.24 -7.53
N THR A 14 -12.13 -22.44 -8.25
CA THR A 14 -11.27 -21.41 -7.62
C THR A 14 -12.10 -20.32 -6.96
N LEU A 15 -13.16 -19.85 -7.62
CA LEU A 15 -14.05 -18.82 -7.10
C LEU A 15 -14.83 -19.32 -5.88
N LEU A 16 -15.32 -20.55 -5.91
CA LEU A 16 -15.98 -21.20 -4.77
C LEU A 16 -15.02 -21.34 -3.60
N ASN A 17 -13.80 -21.85 -3.84
CA ASN A 17 -12.79 -21.98 -2.80
C ASN A 17 -12.37 -20.61 -2.23
N PHE A 18 -12.30 -19.58 -3.08
CA PHE A 18 -12.06 -18.21 -2.65
C PHE A 18 -13.19 -17.74 -1.73
N LYS A 19 -14.46 -17.89 -2.15
CA LYS A 19 -15.69 -17.54 -1.42
C LYS A 19 -15.77 -18.22 -0.05
N SER A 20 -15.48 -19.52 0.03
CA SER A 20 -15.67 -20.29 1.26
C SER A 20 -14.47 -20.27 2.19
N ASN A 21 -13.24 -20.32 1.66
CA ASN A 21 -12.05 -20.65 2.46
C ASN A 21 -11.01 -19.52 2.49
N SER A 22 -10.73 -18.86 1.36
CA SER A 22 -9.63 -17.87 1.27
C SER A 22 -10.02 -16.45 1.70
N LEU A 23 -11.28 -16.06 1.47
CA LEU A 23 -11.81 -14.74 1.82
C LEU A 23 -11.70 -14.44 3.31
N SER A 24 -12.05 -15.42 4.13
CA SER A 24 -12.07 -15.26 5.57
C SER A 24 -10.67 -15.42 6.16
N SER A 25 -9.96 -16.50 5.81
CA SER A 25 -8.70 -16.86 6.50
C SER A 25 -7.56 -15.88 6.25
N ASN A 26 -7.16 -15.66 4.99
CA ASN A 26 -6.01 -14.80 4.66
C ASN A 26 -6.26 -13.36 5.11
N TYR A 27 -7.46 -12.85 4.85
CA TYR A 27 -7.85 -11.52 5.28
C TYR A 27 -7.81 -11.38 6.82
N ILE A 28 -8.42 -12.33 7.56
CA ILE A 28 -8.42 -12.30 9.03
C ILE A 28 -6.99 -12.41 9.56
N HIS A 29 -6.13 -13.24 8.96
CA HIS A 29 -4.73 -13.35 9.37
C HIS A 29 -3.96 -12.05 9.12
N SER A 30 -4.12 -11.42 7.96
CA SER A 30 -3.52 -10.10 7.70
C SER A 30 -4.04 -9.04 8.67
N LEU A 31 -5.34 -9.04 8.95
CA LEU A 31 -5.97 -8.11 9.90
C LEU A 31 -5.46 -8.32 11.33
N GLU A 32 -5.34 -9.58 11.79
CA GLU A 32 -4.78 -9.88 13.11
C GLU A 32 -3.29 -9.53 13.22
N LEU A 33 -2.53 -9.73 12.13
CA LEU A 33 -1.12 -9.32 12.08
C LEU A 33 -1.00 -7.80 12.23
N ILE A 34 -1.80 -7.03 11.48
CA ILE A 34 -1.87 -5.57 11.62
C ILE A 34 -2.24 -5.20 13.07
N ARG A 35 -3.31 -5.78 13.62
CA ARG A 35 -3.75 -5.52 15.01
C ARG A 35 -2.65 -5.85 16.04
N GLY A 36 -1.92 -6.95 15.83
CA GLY A 36 -0.80 -7.36 16.69
C GLY A 36 0.40 -6.41 16.61
N MET A 37 0.70 -5.87 15.42
CA MET A 37 1.77 -4.89 15.23
C MET A 37 1.47 -3.56 15.93
N TYR A 38 0.20 -3.16 16.05
CA TYR A 38 -0.19 -1.92 16.73
C TYR A 38 -0.40 -2.07 18.23
N SER A 39 -0.85 -3.25 18.71
CA SER A 39 -1.26 -3.41 20.12
C SER A 39 -0.11 -3.45 21.13
N ASN A 40 1.08 -3.87 20.71
CA ASN A 40 2.18 -4.16 21.63
C ASN A 40 3.15 -2.98 21.82
N ASN A 41 2.82 -1.83 21.24
CA ASN A 41 3.68 -0.65 21.26
C ASN A 41 3.11 0.36 22.26
N VAL A 42 3.99 1.11 22.93
CA VAL A 42 3.60 2.19 23.88
C VAL A 42 3.33 3.52 23.14
N PHE A 43 3.30 3.49 21.81
CA PHE A 43 3.06 4.68 21.00
C PHE A 43 1.64 5.22 21.20
N ILE A 44 1.54 6.54 21.32
CA ILE A 44 0.26 7.25 21.38
C ILE A 44 -0.43 7.11 20.02
N SER A 45 -1.63 6.53 20.01
CA SER A 45 -2.51 6.54 18.84
C SER A 45 -2.84 7.97 18.44
N ALA A 46 -3.21 8.22 17.18
CA ALA A 46 -3.56 9.56 16.70
C ALA A 46 -4.59 10.29 17.58
N PHE A 47 -5.50 9.54 18.20
CA PHE A 47 -6.56 10.06 19.08
C PHE A 47 -6.24 9.95 20.58
N GLY A 48 -5.06 9.47 20.97
CA GLY A 48 -4.65 9.33 22.37
C GLY A 48 -5.49 8.35 23.20
N THR A 49 -6.12 7.36 22.56
CA THR A 49 -7.07 6.43 23.19
C THR A 49 -6.41 5.18 23.80
N ASN A 50 -5.15 4.89 23.46
CA ASN A 50 -4.38 3.79 24.06
C ASN A 50 -3.48 4.21 25.22
N TRP A 51 -2.65 5.23 25.00
CA TRP A 51 -1.62 5.69 25.93
C TRP A 51 -1.66 7.21 26.03
N SER A 52 -1.40 7.74 27.21
CA SER A 52 -1.26 9.18 27.43
C SER A 52 0.06 9.50 28.13
N PRO A 53 0.76 10.57 27.72
CA PRO A 53 1.92 11.04 28.43
C PRO A 53 1.48 11.67 29.74
N VAL A 54 2.26 11.47 30.79
CA VAL A 54 2.01 12.12 32.07
C VAL A 54 3.32 12.73 32.56
N ILE A 55 3.21 14.00 32.97
CA ILE A 55 4.32 14.83 33.41
C ILE A 55 4.08 15.11 34.89
N ARG A 56 4.95 14.61 35.77
CA ARG A 56 4.84 14.82 37.23
C ARG A 56 5.50 16.11 37.70
N GLU A 57 6.63 16.46 37.10
CA GLU A 57 7.43 17.60 37.51
C GLU A 57 7.80 18.43 36.29
N VAL A 58 7.47 19.72 36.34
CA VAL A 58 7.82 20.68 35.29
C VAL A 58 9.17 21.32 35.67
N ALA A 59 10.23 20.51 35.59
CA ALA A 59 11.61 20.97 35.75
C ALA A 59 12.38 20.77 34.43
N HIS A 60 13.58 21.35 34.32
CA HIS A 60 14.42 21.30 33.11
C HIS A 60 14.82 19.88 32.65
N LEU A 61 14.53 18.84 33.45
CA LEU A 61 14.77 17.41 33.16
C LEU A 61 13.51 16.56 33.44
N ALA A 62 12.33 17.04 33.04
CA ALA A 62 11.09 16.30 33.22
C ALA A 62 11.12 14.95 32.49
N THR A 63 10.98 13.85 33.24
CA THR A 63 10.79 12.52 32.65
C THR A 63 9.34 12.36 32.24
N ILE A 64 9.10 12.17 30.94
CA ILE A 64 7.77 11.86 30.40
C ILE A 64 7.55 10.36 30.51
N TYR A 65 6.57 9.95 31.32
CA TYR A 65 6.19 8.54 31.40
C TYR A 65 4.84 8.32 30.73
N MET A 66 4.72 7.16 30.10
CA MET A 66 3.53 6.74 29.35
C MET A 66 2.62 5.93 30.26
N GLN A 67 1.35 6.33 30.37
CA GLN A 67 0.35 5.57 31.11
C GLN A 67 -0.71 4.99 30.16
N PRO A 68 -1.10 3.72 30.34
CA PRO A 68 -2.14 3.12 29.52
C PRO A 68 -3.49 3.71 29.92
N LYS A 69 -4.32 4.01 28.92
CA LYS A 69 -5.70 4.43 29.14
C LYS A 69 -6.50 3.30 29.80
N ARG A 70 -7.41 3.70 30.67
CA ARG A 70 -8.32 2.83 31.42
C ARG A 70 -9.74 3.14 31.01
N TYR A 71 -10.52 2.10 30.77
CA TYR A 71 -11.89 2.17 30.32
C TYR A 71 -12.82 1.69 31.45
N ASN A 72 -13.79 2.54 31.84
CA ASN A 72 -14.54 2.41 33.10
C ASN A 72 -15.48 1.19 33.19
N LEU A 73 -15.92 0.64 32.06
CA LEU A 73 -16.94 -0.41 32.02
C LEU A 73 -16.43 -1.80 32.42
N SER A 74 -15.12 -2.04 32.46
CA SER A 74 -14.58 -3.42 32.43
C SER A 74 -13.26 -3.64 33.17
N SER A 75 -12.85 -2.71 34.06
CA SER A 75 -11.50 -2.66 34.65
C SER A 75 -10.38 -2.86 33.60
N CYS A 76 -10.68 -2.49 32.35
CA CYS A 76 -9.87 -2.82 31.20
C CYS A 76 -8.86 -1.71 30.98
N ASN A 77 -7.61 -2.09 30.78
CA ASN A 77 -6.53 -1.18 30.48
C ASN A 77 -5.79 -1.62 29.21
N CYS A 78 -5.32 -0.63 28.46
CA CYS A 78 -4.67 -0.85 27.17
C CYS A 78 -3.30 -1.52 27.25
N ALA A 79 -2.70 -1.61 28.45
CA ALA A 79 -1.47 -2.38 28.63
C ALA A 79 -1.74 -3.89 28.69
N THR A 80 -2.91 -4.31 29.20
CA THR A 80 -3.25 -5.73 29.35
C THR A 80 -4.14 -6.26 28.24
N SER A 81 -4.92 -5.42 27.57
CA SER A 81 -5.84 -5.85 26.52
C SER A 81 -6.04 -4.79 25.45
N LYS A 82 -5.82 -5.18 24.19
CA LYS A 82 -6.13 -4.34 23.02
C LYS A 82 -7.63 -4.21 22.73
N LYS A 83 -8.45 -5.05 23.38
CA LYS A 83 -9.89 -5.16 23.16
C LYS A 83 -10.73 -4.21 24.04
N CYS A 84 -10.10 -3.35 24.85
CA CYS A 84 -10.87 -2.43 25.66
C CYS A 84 -11.57 -1.40 24.77
N VAL A 85 -12.87 -1.28 24.94
CA VAL A 85 -13.75 -0.35 24.23
C VAL A 85 -14.79 0.21 25.20
N GLU A 86 -15.26 1.43 24.93
CA GLU A 86 -16.42 2.07 25.55
C GLU A 86 -17.20 2.85 24.49
N THR A 87 -18.42 3.27 24.82
CA THR A 87 -19.21 4.11 23.91
C THR A 87 -18.50 5.42 23.62
N MET A 88 -18.36 5.75 22.35
CA MET A 88 -17.75 7.00 21.91
C MET A 88 -18.60 8.18 22.40
N LYS A 89 -17.94 9.20 22.95
CA LYS A 89 -18.59 10.41 23.43
C LYS A 89 -18.07 11.62 22.67
N LEU A 90 -18.97 12.41 22.10
CA LEU A 90 -18.65 13.69 21.48
C LEU A 90 -18.94 14.83 22.47
N ARG A 91 -18.06 15.83 22.48
CA ARG A 91 -18.29 17.06 23.23
C ARG A 91 -19.05 18.02 22.34
N LEU A 92 -20.31 18.25 22.68
CA LEU A 92 -21.15 19.26 22.02
C LEU A 92 -20.83 20.63 22.61
N GLU A 93 -20.96 21.69 21.81
CA GLU A 93 -20.74 23.07 22.29
C GLU A 93 -21.67 23.45 23.45
N SER A 94 -22.87 22.84 23.51
CA SER A 94 -23.96 23.25 24.40
C SER A 94 -24.28 22.28 25.56
N GLY A 95 -23.41 21.32 25.92
CA GLY A 95 -23.76 20.44 27.04
C GLY A 95 -22.78 19.34 27.46
N SER A 96 -23.33 18.36 28.19
CA SER A 96 -22.62 17.16 28.65
C SER A 96 -22.19 16.29 27.46
N PRO A 97 -21.09 15.51 27.58
CA PRO A 97 -20.66 14.60 26.52
C PRO A 97 -21.80 13.68 26.07
N TRP A 98 -22.10 13.69 24.78
CA TRP A 98 -23.15 12.86 24.19
C TRP A 98 -22.55 11.55 23.67
N ALA A 99 -23.15 10.44 24.07
CA ALA A 99 -22.76 9.11 23.62
C ALA A 99 -23.36 8.83 22.24
N VAL A 100 -22.51 8.54 21.25
CA VAL A 100 -22.93 8.30 19.88
C VAL A 100 -23.44 6.86 19.75
N PRO A 101 -24.72 6.63 19.40
CA PRO A 101 -25.29 5.31 19.20
C PRO A 101 -24.47 4.46 18.24
N GLY A 102 -24.22 3.20 18.63
CA GLY A 102 -23.47 2.25 17.81
C GLY A 102 -21.96 2.47 17.69
N MET A 103 -21.43 3.66 18.03
CA MET A 103 -20.00 3.95 17.88
C MET A 103 -19.22 3.73 19.18
N LEU A 104 -18.12 3.02 19.07
CA LEU A 104 -17.22 2.69 20.18
C LEU A 104 -15.85 3.35 19.98
N SER A 105 -15.23 3.74 21.09
CA SER A 105 -13.84 4.18 21.17
C SER A 105 -13.09 3.29 22.15
N GLY A 106 -11.80 3.08 21.94
CA GLY A 106 -11.04 2.05 22.64
C GLY A 106 -9.55 2.17 22.36
N CYS A 107 -8.79 1.22 22.91
CA CYS A 107 -7.33 1.24 22.82
C CYS A 107 -6.84 1.36 21.38
N LEU A 108 -7.40 0.55 20.47
CA LEU A 108 -7.11 0.63 19.05
C LEU A 108 -8.35 1.16 18.31
N PRO A 109 -8.21 2.22 17.49
CA PRO A 109 -9.31 2.71 16.67
C PRO A 109 -9.91 1.61 15.79
N LEU A 110 -9.06 0.75 15.22
CA LEU A 110 -9.49 -0.37 14.39
C LEU A 110 -10.35 -1.39 15.18
N ASP A 111 -9.91 -1.82 16.35
CA ASP A 111 -10.67 -2.74 17.21
C ASP A 111 -12.02 -2.16 17.63
N SER A 112 -12.03 -0.87 17.97
CA SER A 112 -13.23 -0.15 18.38
C SER A 112 -14.22 0.00 17.22
N MET A 113 -13.71 0.36 16.03
CA MET A 113 -14.48 0.44 14.79
C MET A 113 -15.11 -0.92 14.44
N LEU A 114 -14.35 -2.02 14.52
CA LEU A 114 -14.86 -3.35 14.20
C LEU A 114 -15.96 -3.81 15.18
N GLU A 115 -15.87 -3.44 16.45
CA GLU A 115 -16.90 -3.75 17.44
C GLU A 115 -18.10 -2.78 17.40
N SER A 116 -17.97 -1.65 16.70
CA SER A 116 -19.05 -0.68 16.48
C SER A 116 -20.08 -1.19 15.47
N THR A 117 -21.25 -0.55 15.48
CA THR A 117 -22.33 -0.71 14.50
C THR A 117 -22.49 0.56 13.67
N LEU A 118 -23.33 0.52 12.64
CA LEU A 118 -23.61 1.66 11.76
C LEU A 118 -24.87 2.43 12.20
N GLU A 119 -25.40 2.17 13.39
CA GLU A 119 -26.71 2.64 13.87
C GLU A 119 -26.92 4.14 13.64
N CYS A 120 -25.98 4.97 14.10
CA CYS A 120 -26.05 6.42 13.93
C CYS A 120 -26.06 6.88 12.47
N LEU A 121 -25.38 6.15 11.57
CA LEU A 121 -25.26 6.54 10.17
C LEU A 121 -26.55 6.29 9.37
N TYR A 122 -27.54 5.61 9.95
CA TYR A 122 -28.87 5.43 9.37
C TYR A 122 -29.93 6.33 10.02
N ASP A 123 -29.55 7.19 10.97
CA ASP A 123 -30.45 8.08 11.70
C ASP A 123 -30.08 9.55 11.45
N GLN A 124 -30.98 10.31 10.81
CA GLN A 124 -30.77 11.72 10.50
C GLN A 124 -30.50 12.55 11.76
N THR A 125 -31.25 12.32 12.84
CA THR A 125 -31.11 13.08 14.09
C THR A 125 -29.75 12.81 14.75
N CYS A 126 -29.22 11.61 14.57
CA CYS A 126 -27.90 11.24 15.06
C CYS A 126 -26.79 11.92 14.25
N ILE A 127 -26.92 11.91 12.92
CA ILE A 127 -26.02 12.57 11.99
C ILE A 127 -25.98 14.08 12.21
N ASP A 128 -27.15 14.71 12.41
CA ASP A 128 -27.24 16.16 12.65
C ASP A 128 -26.43 16.55 13.89
N LYS A 129 -26.48 15.75 14.96
CA LYS A 129 -25.65 15.97 16.17
C LYS A 129 -24.16 15.81 15.93
N ILE A 130 -23.76 14.91 15.03
CA ILE A 130 -22.34 14.77 14.62
C ILE A 130 -21.92 15.99 13.81
N SER A 131 -22.76 16.45 12.88
CA SER A 131 -22.53 17.66 12.09
C SER A 131 -22.33 18.87 13.01
N ASP A 132 -23.23 19.08 13.97
CA ASP A 132 -23.14 20.16 14.96
C ASP A 132 -21.84 20.12 15.78
N ALA A 133 -21.29 18.92 16.04
CA ALA A 133 -20.06 18.75 16.80
C ALA A 133 -18.77 18.97 15.97
N LEU A 134 -18.84 18.83 14.65
CA LEU A 134 -17.67 18.91 13.75
C LEU A 134 -17.65 20.23 12.98
N ASP A 135 -18.71 20.48 12.20
CA ASP A 135 -18.91 21.66 11.37
C ASP A 135 -20.38 21.74 10.94
N SER A 136 -21.11 22.69 11.51
CA SER A 136 -22.54 22.89 11.25
C SER A 136 -22.86 23.38 9.83
N SER A 137 -21.85 23.69 9.01
CA SER A 137 -22.04 24.10 7.62
C SER A 137 -22.32 22.93 6.66
N ILE A 138 -22.00 21.70 7.06
CA ILE A 138 -22.13 20.51 6.20
C ILE A 138 -23.34 19.68 6.62
N ARG A 139 -24.31 19.57 5.72
CA ARG A 139 -25.47 18.68 5.89
C ARG A 139 -25.15 17.29 5.34
N TYR A 140 -25.11 16.32 6.22
CA TYR A 140 -24.95 14.91 5.84
C TYR A 140 -26.32 14.23 5.78
N THR A 141 -26.45 13.28 4.86
CA THR A 141 -27.66 12.46 4.70
C THR A 141 -27.41 11.05 5.24
N PRO A 142 -28.41 10.39 5.83
CA PRO A 142 -28.30 9.02 6.30
C PRO A 142 -28.04 8.05 5.16
N LEU A 143 -27.39 6.95 5.52
CA LEU A 143 -27.22 5.81 4.63
C LEU A 143 -28.58 5.20 4.29
N ILE A 144 -28.67 4.64 3.09
CA ILE A 144 -29.87 4.01 2.57
C ILE A 144 -29.74 2.49 2.74
N THR A 145 -30.79 1.83 3.22
CA THR A 145 -30.82 0.37 3.42
C THR A 145 -31.17 -0.41 2.16
N ASP A 146 -31.56 0.28 1.10
CA ASP A 146 -32.07 -0.32 -0.11
C ASP A 146 -30.93 -1.05 -0.82
N HIS A 147 -31.03 -2.38 -0.88
CA HIS A 147 -30.15 -3.29 -1.60
C HIS A 147 -28.88 -3.77 -0.88
N THR A 148 -28.87 -3.82 0.45
CA THR A 148 -27.81 -4.55 1.19
C THR A 148 -28.19 -6.00 1.48
N ARG A 149 -27.22 -6.92 1.37
CA ARG A 149 -27.33 -8.31 1.82
C ARG A 149 -27.17 -8.46 3.32
N PHE A 150 -26.59 -7.46 3.98
CA PHE A 150 -26.30 -7.48 5.40
C PHE A 150 -27.54 -6.98 6.16
N HIS A 151 -28.35 -7.89 6.70
CA HIS A 151 -29.57 -7.51 7.40
C HIS A 151 -29.59 -8.05 8.83
N PRO A 152 -29.90 -7.22 9.85
CA PRO A 152 -30.09 -5.76 9.82
C PRO A 152 -28.76 -4.96 9.85
N ILE A 153 -28.47 -4.18 8.79
CA ILE A 153 -27.19 -3.47 8.60
C ILE A 153 -26.86 -2.45 9.69
N ASN A 154 -27.88 -1.78 10.23
CA ASN A 154 -27.74 -0.71 11.20
C ASN A 154 -27.21 -1.21 12.55
N ILE A 155 -27.62 -2.40 12.99
CA ILE A 155 -27.21 -2.97 14.29
C ILE A 155 -26.14 -4.07 14.17
N MET A 156 -25.80 -4.48 12.96
CA MET A 156 -24.75 -5.47 12.77
C MET A 156 -23.37 -4.85 13.08
N LYS A 157 -22.55 -5.60 13.83
CA LYS A 157 -21.15 -5.20 14.08
C LYS A 157 -20.38 -5.13 12.78
N LEU A 158 -19.58 -4.08 12.62
CA LEU A 158 -18.70 -3.89 11.47
C LEU A 158 -17.76 -5.07 11.24
N ASN A 159 -17.29 -5.75 12.30
CA ASN A 159 -16.49 -6.97 12.20
C ASN A 159 -17.15 -8.05 11.34
N ASN A 160 -18.48 -8.23 11.45
CA ASN A 160 -19.20 -9.24 10.68
C ASN A 160 -19.31 -8.86 9.20
N ILE A 161 -19.42 -7.56 8.91
CA ILE A 161 -19.46 -7.03 7.53
C ILE A 161 -18.06 -7.16 6.90
N THR A 162 -17.04 -6.74 7.66
CA THR A 162 -15.63 -6.75 7.27
C THR A 162 -15.10 -8.15 6.99
N LYS A 163 -15.50 -9.17 7.76
CA LYS A 163 -15.17 -10.59 7.48
C LYS A 163 -15.71 -11.10 6.15
N GLN A 164 -16.68 -10.39 5.58
CA GLN A 164 -17.26 -10.67 4.26
C GLN A 164 -16.82 -9.63 3.21
N LEU A 165 -15.77 -8.86 3.52
CA LEU A 165 -15.20 -7.79 2.70
C LEU A 165 -16.20 -6.74 2.20
N PHE A 166 -17.30 -6.51 2.92
CA PHE A 166 -18.37 -5.58 2.47
C PHE A 166 -18.96 -5.93 1.10
N ILE A 167 -18.82 -7.17 0.63
CA ILE A 167 -19.32 -7.57 -0.69
C ILE A 167 -20.83 -7.68 -0.63
N GLU A 168 -21.56 -6.96 -1.46
CA GLU A 168 -23.03 -7.00 -1.48
C GLU A 168 -23.60 -8.11 -2.37
N LYS A 169 -22.99 -8.31 -3.54
CA LYS A 169 -23.35 -9.39 -4.47
C LYS A 169 -22.11 -9.93 -5.13
N TRP A 170 -22.10 -11.24 -5.38
CA TRP A 170 -21.13 -11.86 -6.26
C TRP A 170 -21.69 -11.84 -7.68
N SER A 171 -20.90 -11.41 -8.66
CA SER A 171 -21.32 -11.54 -10.06
C SER A 171 -21.32 -13.03 -10.43
N GLU A 172 -22.47 -13.52 -10.89
CA GLU A 172 -22.64 -14.91 -11.35
C GLU A 172 -22.37 -15.04 -12.87
N SER A 173 -22.40 -13.93 -13.62
CA SER A 173 -22.07 -13.90 -15.05
C SER A 173 -20.67 -13.33 -15.27
N VAL A 174 -19.68 -14.20 -15.45
CA VAL A 174 -18.33 -13.79 -15.85
C VAL A 174 -18.31 -13.61 -17.37
N SER A 175 -18.53 -12.38 -17.85
CA SER A 175 -18.27 -12.05 -19.25
C SER A 175 -16.80 -11.64 -19.40
N PHE A 176 -15.98 -12.58 -19.85
CA PHE A 176 -14.58 -12.30 -20.19
C PHE A 176 -14.48 -11.21 -21.24
N GLU A 177 -15.38 -11.21 -22.23
CA GLU A 177 -15.42 -10.20 -23.27
C GLU A 177 -15.69 -8.80 -22.71
N ALA A 178 -16.68 -8.65 -21.82
CA ALA A 178 -16.95 -7.36 -21.18
C ALA A 178 -15.78 -6.90 -20.30
N TYR A 179 -15.16 -7.83 -19.55
CA TYR A 179 -13.98 -7.53 -18.73
C TYR A 179 -12.79 -7.10 -19.58
N PHE A 180 -12.47 -7.84 -20.63
CA PHE A 180 -11.37 -7.50 -21.53
C PHE A 180 -11.64 -6.21 -22.30
N ASN A 181 -12.87 -5.96 -22.76
CA ASN A 181 -13.21 -4.69 -23.40
C ASN A 181 -13.06 -3.49 -22.45
N ALA A 182 -13.46 -3.65 -21.18
CA ALA A 182 -13.32 -2.61 -20.15
C ALA A 182 -11.86 -2.39 -19.72
N CYS A 183 -11.06 -3.46 -19.69
CA CYS A 183 -9.67 -3.43 -19.25
C CYS A 183 -8.64 -3.48 -20.40
N HIS A 184 -9.07 -3.33 -21.66
CA HIS A 184 -8.14 -3.43 -22.77
C HIS A 184 -7.16 -2.27 -22.70
N ILE A 185 -5.88 -2.60 -22.82
CA ILE A 185 -4.82 -1.60 -22.88
C ILE A 185 -4.72 -1.19 -24.36
N ASP A 186 -4.79 0.11 -24.64
CA ASP A 186 -4.68 0.66 -26.01
C ASP A 186 -3.37 0.29 -26.71
N LYS A 187 -2.30 0.01 -25.94
CA LYS A 187 -0.98 -0.38 -26.46
C LYS A 187 -0.33 -1.47 -25.64
N CYS A 188 -0.09 -2.62 -26.25
CA CYS A 188 0.72 -3.68 -25.63
C CYS A 188 2.16 -3.19 -25.41
N SER A 189 2.57 -3.06 -24.15
CA SER A 189 3.98 -2.89 -23.79
C SER A 189 4.57 -4.26 -23.46
N TYR A 190 5.53 -4.70 -24.26
CA TYR A 190 6.32 -5.89 -23.95
C TYR A 190 7.61 -5.47 -23.25
N THR A 191 7.85 -6.01 -22.07
CA THR A 191 9.10 -5.78 -21.34
C THR A 191 10.07 -6.92 -21.70
N ILE A 192 11.09 -6.64 -22.52
CA ILE A 192 12.16 -7.62 -22.76
C ILE A 192 13.09 -7.60 -21.54
N SER A 193 12.78 -8.46 -20.57
CA SER A 193 13.64 -8.71 -19.42
C SER A 193 14.82 -9.58 -19.84
N LYS A 194 15.89 -8.97 -20.38
CA LYS A 194 17.16 -9.68 -20.54
C LYS A 194 17.72 -9.96 -19.15
N ARG A 195 17.84 -11.24 -18.78
CA ARG A 195 18.50 -11.64 -17.52
C ARG A 195 19.93 -11.12 -17.55
N PHE A 196 20.30 -10.33 -16.54
CA PHE A 196 21.63 -9.75 -16.40
C PHE A 196 22.63 -10.87 -16.08
N ASN A 197 23.26 -11.43 -17.10
CA ASN A 197 24.29 -12.45 -16.90
C ASN A 197 25.61 -11.75 -16.54
N ILE A 198 25.93 -11.72 -15.25
CA ILE A 198 27.12 -11.04 -14.71
C ILE A 198 28.41 -11.51 -15.40
N GLY A 199 28.49 -12.79 -15.79
CA GLY A 199 29.64 -13.36 -16.51
C GLY A 199 29.74 -12.88 -17.96
N TYR A 200 28.61 -12.60 -18.61
CA TYR A 200 28.60 -12.03 -19.96
C TYR A 200 29.07 -10.56 -19.94
N VAL A 201 28.63 -9.79 -18.95
CA VAL A 201 29.04 -8.38 -18.81
C VAL A 201 30.53 -8.28 -18.48
N SER A 202 31.03 -9.08 -17.54
CA SER A 202 32.46 -9.07 -17.18
C SER A 202 33.37 -9.51 -18.33
N SER A 203 33.00 -10.58 -19.04
CA SER A 203 33.79 -11.05 -20.20
C SER A 203 33.83 -10.03 -21.34
N THR A 204 32.74 -9.31 -21.58
CA THR A 204 32.70 -8.25 -22.62
C THR A 204 33.60 -7.07 -22.26
N VAL A 205 33.62 -6.63 -21.00
CA VAL A 205 34.49 -5.52 -20.55
C VAL A 205 35.96 -5.92 -20.63
N ILE A 206 36.31 -7.14 -20.20
CA ILE A 206 37.68 -7.66 -20.28
C ILE A 206 38.13 -7.78 -21.75
N ALA A 207 37.27 -8.29 -22.62
CA ALA A 207 37.55 -8.42 -24.05
C ALA A 207 37.76 -7.05 -24.71
N PHE A 208 36.97 -6.05 -24.35
CA PHE A 208 37.12 -4.70 -24.90
C PHE A 208 38.42 -4.04 -24.44
N TYR A 209 38.73 -4.09 -23.14
CA TYR A 209 39.97 -3.52 -22.61
C TYR A 209 41.21 -4.22 -23.16
N GLY A 210 41.20 -5.55 -23.20
CA GLY A 210 42.29 -6.36 -23.76
C GLY A 210 42.48 -6.13 -25.26
N GLY A 211 41.39 -6.16 -26.04
CA GLY A 211 41.42 -5.94 -27.48
C GLY A 211 41.89 -4.54 -27.86
N LEU A 212 41.43 -3.51 -27.13
CA LEU A 212 41.83 -2.13 -27.39
C LEU A 212 43.31 -1.90 -27.05
N SER A 213 43.78 -2.41 -25.91
CA SER A 213 45.18 -2.26 -25.48
C SER A 213 46.15 -2.91 -26.48
N VAL A 214 45.86 -4.13 -26.92
CA VAL A 214 46.71 -4.84 -27.89
C VAL A 214 46.61 -4.19 -29.28
N GLY A 215 45.39 -3.81 -29.68
CA GLY A 215 45.13 -3.15 -30.96
C GLY A 215 45.90 -1.83 -31.11
N LEU A 216 45.89 -0.97 -30.09
CA LEU A 216 46.65 0.29 -30.10
C LEU A 216 48.16 0.05 -30.14
N THR A 217 48.67 -0.93 -29.39
CA THR A 217 50.10 -1.26 -29.36
C THR A 217 50.63 -1.69 -30.74
N LEU A 218 49.80 -2.38 -31.54
CA LEU A 218 50.13 -2.75 -32.92
C LEU A 218 49.89 -1.62 -33.93
N ALA A 219 48.84 -0.81 -33.73
CA ALA A 219 48.47 0.26 -34.64
C ALA A 219 49.47 1.43 -34.61
N ILE A 220 49.98 1.80 -33.43
CA ILE A 220 50.91 2.94 -33.26
C ILE A 220 52.17 2.83 -34.16
N PRO A 221 52.95 1.72 -34.17
CA PRO A 221 54.14 1.63 -35.03
C PRO A 221 53.78 1.56 -36.53
N LEU A 222 52.64 0.99 -36.89
CA LEU A 222 52.14 0.96 -38.28
C LEU A 222 51.82 2.37 -38.79
N VAL A 223 51.05 3.13 -38.02
CA VAL A 223 50.70 4.52 -38.34
C VAL A 223 51.96 5.37 -38.41
N PHE A 224 52.89 5.21 -37.46
CA PHE A 224 54.16 5.94 -37.46
C PHE A 224 54.99 5.69 -38.74
N LYS A 225 55.13 4.42 -39.16
CA LYS A 225 55.83 4.07 -40.41
C LYS A 225 55.15 4.66 -41.66
N ILE A 226 53.81 4.64 -41.71
CA ILE A 226 53.04 5.21 -42.83
C ILE A 226 53.26 6.73 -42.89
N VAL A 227 53.14 7.42 -41.75
CA VAL A 227 53.36 8.87 -41.66
C VAL A 227 54.79 9.23 -42.07
N GLN A 228 55.80 8.51 -41.57
CA GLN A 228 57.20 8.75 -41.92
C GLN A 228 57.44 8.56 -43.44
N LYS A 229 56.87 7.50 -44.03
CA LYS A 229 56.98 7.25 -45.48
C LYS A 229 56.30 8.35 -46.31
N CYS A 230 55.15 8.85 -45.87
CA CYS A 230 54.47 9.98 -46.51
C CYS A 230 55.27 11.29 -46.41
N LEU A 231 55.88 11.57 -45.25
CA LEU A 231 56.70 12.77 -45.04
C LEU A 231 58.00 12.73 -45.86
N LEU A 232 58.69 11.60 -45.91
CA LEU A 232 59.90 11.42 -46.73
C LEU A 232 59.61 11.59 -48.22
N ASN A 233 58.53 10.98 -48.73
CA ASN A 233 58.13 11.10 -50.14
C ASN A 233 57.72 12.54 -50.52
N ARG A 234 57.23 13.35 -49.57
CA ARG A 234 56.99 14.79 -49.77
C ARG A 234 58.29 15.59 -49.87
N ASN A 235 59.32 15.26 -49.09
CA ASN A 235 60.62 15.94 -49.17
C ASN A 235 61.38 15.59 -50.45
N THR A 236 61.33 14.35 -50.95
CA THR A 236 61.94 13.99 -52.23
C THR A 236 61.30 14.74 -53.41
N ARG A 237 59.98 14.99 -53.37
CA ARG A 237 59.29 15.83 -54.38
C ARG A 237 59.65 17.31 -54.30
N ARG A 238 60.04 17.85 -53.13
CA ARG A 238 60.48 19.25 -52.99
C ARG A 238 61.92 19.52 -53.45
N VAL A 239 62.81 18.53 -53.40
CA VAL A 239 64.22 18.69 -53.82
C VAL A 239 64.36 18.64 -55.35
N VAL A 240 63.52 17.90 -56.06
CA VAL A 240 63.52 17.85 -57.54
C VAL A 240 63.09 19.18 -58.17
N SER A 241 62.31 20.02 -57.47
CA SER A 241 61.85 21.32 -57.97
C SER A 241 62.84 22.48 -57.81
N ILE A 242 64.06 22.28 -57.27
CA ILE A 242 65.04 23.37 -57.04
C ILE A 242 66.20 23.33 -58.06
N ASN A 243 66.45 22.22 -58.76
CA ASN A 243 67.54 22.11 -59.75
C ASN A 243 67.09 22.27 -61.22
N THR A 244 65.99 22.97 -61.47
CA THR A 244 65.59 23.37 -62.83
C THR A 244 65.30 24.87 -62.85
N SER A 245 66.37 25.65 -63.02
CA SER A 245 66.35 27.07 -63.39
C SER A 245 67.63 27.35 -64.17
#